data_AF-A0A2E4WYA9-F1
#
_entry.id   AF-A0A2E4WYA9-F1
#
_cell.length_a   1.000
_cell.length_b   1.000
_cell.length_c   1.000
_cell.angle_alpha   90.00
_cell.angle_beta   90.00
_cell.angle_gamma   90.00
#
_symmetry.space_group_name_H-M   'P 1'
#
loop_
_entity.id
_entity.type
_entity.pdbx_description
1 polymer ?
#
loop_
_entity_poly.entity_id
_entity_poly.type
_entity_poly.pdbx_seq_one_letter_code
_entity_poly.pdbx_strand_id
1 'polypeptide(L)'
;MGIKPPTGHSVSREQLLRRAIQGRPLNDSSPTQAKRPRPGDSGVDGVDPGRALRKALGHEGVSAAKAAPSGVAQRMGPTARMTLEAEIDGRLNATARDHFGAIPLHDYQALQSGSLNLRNPDVRTQLPASVQESYDWYFETAEANDWGTVRVLQRQVGDESVYMVATTTDGSDHYMELFEVRGAPLGSGQQMDGETTQWDANQGDCRQHLEPYR
;
A
#
# COMPACT_ATOMS: atom_id res chain seq x y z
N MET A 1 -17.32 -14.55 16.07
CA MET A 1 -17.06 -13.11 16.26
C MET A 1 -16.13 -12.66 15.15
N GLY A 2 -16.56 -11.76 14.26
CA GLY A 2 -15.72 -11.27 13.17
C GLY A 2 -14.90 -10.07 13.63
N ILE A 3 -13.58 -10.19 13.66
CA ILE A 3 -12.66 -9.08 13.93
C ILE A 3 -12.68 -8.19 12.68
N LYS A 4 -13.18 -6.96 12.81
CA LYS A 4 -13.08 -5.96 11.74
C LYS A 4 -11.61 -5.56 11.59
N PRO A 5 -11.03 -5.60 10.38
CA PRO A 5 -9.67 -5.13 10.17
C PRO A 5 -9.58 -3.63 10.47
N PRO A 6 -8.45 -3.13 11.00
CA PRO A 6 -8.26 -1.72 11.28
C PRO A 6 -8.33 -0.93 9.96
N THR A 7 -9.27 0.01 9.89
CA THR A 7 -9.34 1.02 8.82
C THR A 7 -8.28 2.08 9.10
N GLY A 8 -7.03 1.80 8.71
CA GLY A 8 -6.01 2.83 8.56
C GLY A 8 -6.35 3.68 7.34
N HIS A 9 -6.47 5.00 7.51
CA HIS A 9 -6.51 5.92 6.37
C HIS A 9 -5.09 6.10 5.84
N SER A 10 -4.80 5.47 4.70
CA SER A 10 -3.50 5.53 4.04
C SER A 10 -3.23 6.92 3.43
N VAL A 11 -1.98 7.37 3.54
CA VAL A 11 -1.49 8.63 2.96
C VAL A 11 -0.62 8.28 1.76
N SER A 12 -1.02 8.66 0.54
CA SER A 12 -0.29 8.26 -0.68
C SER A 12 1.12 8.86 -0.76
N ARG A 13 2.06 8.25 -1.49
CA ARG A 13 3.38 8.82 -1.86
C ARG A 13 3.31 10.30 -2.26
N GLU A 14 2.33 10.68 -3.08
CA GLU A 14 2.11 12.08 -3.46
C GLU A 14 1.72 12.98 -2.28
N GLN A 15 0.93 12.48 -1.34
CA GLN A 15 0.62 13.20 -0.11
C GLN A 15 1.84 13.28 0.82
N LEU A 16 2.66 12.23 0.92
CA LEU A 16 3.92 12.28 1.69
C LEU A 16 4.90 13.30 1.11
N LEU A 17 5.08 13.31 -0.21
CA LEU A 17 5.87 14.31 -0.92
C LEU A 17 5.31 15.72 -0.70
N ARG A 18 3.99 15.91 -0.78
CA ARG A 18 3.35 17.20 -0.47
C ARG A 18 3.57 17.62 0.99
N ARG A 19 3.46 16.70 1.95
CA ARG A 19 3.69 16.97 3.37
C ARG A 19 5.13 17.38 3.65
N ALA A 20 6.09 16.70 3.03
CA ALA A 20 7.50 17.03 3.14
C ALA A 20 7.81 18.42 2.56
N ILE A 21 7.24 18.77 1.39
CA ILE A 21 7.34 20.12 0.80
C ILE A 21 6.74 21.19 1.71
N GLN A 22 5.72 20.84 2.51
CA GLN A 22 5.09 21.74 3.48
C GLN A 22 5.84 21.81 4.83
N GLY A 23 7.00 21.16 4.95
CA GLY A 23 7.79 21.15 6.20
C GLY A 23 7.12 20.37 7.33
N ARG A 24 6.18 19.47 7.03
CA ARG A 24 5.55 18.60 8.03
C ARG A 24 6.35 17.31 8.22
N PRO A 25 6.51 16.83 9.46
CA PRO A 25 7.19 15.56 9.72
C PRO A 25 6.45 14.40 9.05
N LEU A 26 7.20 13.47 8.46
CA LEU A 26 6.68 12.30 7.74
C LEU A 26 5.87 11.36 8.66
N ASN A 27 6.16 11.36 9.97
CA ASN A 27 5.54 10.48 10.97
C ASN A 27 4.48 11.18 11.85
N ASP A 28 3.81 12.21 11.34
CA ASP A 28 2.73 12.82 12.12
C ASP A 28 1.53 11.86 12.17
N SER A 29 1.38 11.18 13.32
CA SER A 29 0.21 10.37 13.63
C SER A 29 -1.01 11.27 13.48
N SER A 30 -1.96 10.90 12.62
CA SER A 30 -3.19 11.67 12.38
C SER A 30 -3.75 12.26 13.68
N PRO A 31 -4.26 13.52 13.67
CA PRO A 31 -4.75 14.15 14.89
C PRO A 31 -5.80 13.25 15.53
N THR A 32 -5.52 12.86 16.77
CA THR A 32 -6.37 12.01 17.61
C THR A 32 -7.80 12.53 17.52
N GLN A 33 -8.73 11.65 17.11
CA GLN A 33 -10.15 11.97 17.04
C GLN A 33 -10.59 12.69 18.32
N ALA A 34 -11.19 13.88 18.14
CA ALA A 34 -11.79 14.63 19.22
C ALA A 34 -12.74 13.74 20.04
N LYS A 35 -12.49 13.67 21.35
CA LYS A 35 -13.30 12.96 22.35
C LYS A 35 -14.76 13.41 22.20
N ARG A 36 -15.63 12.53 21.71
CA ARG A 36 -17.08 12.76 21.75
C ARG A 36 -17.52 12.84 23.23
N PRO A 37 -18.30 13.86 23.64
CA PRO A 37 -18.88 13.89 24.97
C PRO A 37 -19.88 12.74 25.14
N ARG A 38 -19.88 12.14 26.34
CA ARG A 38 -20.82 11.07 26.70
C ARG A 38 -22.21 11.67 26.94
N PRO A 39 -23.30 11.03 26.47
CA PRO A 39 -24.66 11.43 26.83
C PRO A 39 -25.00 10.89 28.23
N GLY A 40 -25.43 11.78 29.11
CA GLY A 40 -25.88 11.42 30.45
C GLY A 40 -25.44 12.43 31.50
N ASP A 41 -25.86 13.69 31.36
CA ASP A 41 -25.95 14.60 32.49
C ASP A 41 -27.34 15.23 32.51
N SER A 42 -27.89 15.27 33.71
CA SER A 42 -29.31 15.31 34.07
C SER A 42 -29.90 16.72 34.14
N GLY A 43 -31.23 16.83 34.02
CA GLY A 43 -31.98 17.74 34.89
C GLY A 43 -33.01 18.68 34.24
N VAL A 44 -34.27 18.24 34.34
CA VAL A 44 -35.50 18.97 34.73
C VAL A 44 -35.92 20.33 34.12
N ASP A 45 -37.15 20.26 33.59
CA ASP A 45 -38.30 21.17 33.74
C ASP A 45 -38.34 22.55 33.09
N GLY A 46 -39.36 22.71 32.22
CA GLY A 46 -40.31 23.81 32.37
C GLY A 46 -40.46 24.79 31.21
N VAL A 47 -41.54 24.58 30.44
CA VAL A 47 -42.39 25.61 29.79
C VAL A 47 -41.80 26.42 28.62
N ASP A 48 -42.30 26.18 27.40
CA ASP A 48 -43.01 27.14 26.53
C ASP A 48 -43.02 26.64 25.05
N PRO A 49 -44.10 26.01 24.56
CA PRO A 49 -44.16 25.45 23.21
C PRO A 49 -44.36 26.50 22.09
N GLY A 50 -44.46 27.80 22.41
CA GLY A 50 -44.80 28.84 21.43
C GLY A 50 -43.61 29.61 20.84
N ARG A 51 -42.42 29.56 21.46
CA ARG A 51 -41.33 30.52 21.16
C ARG A 51 -40.14 29.95 20.37
N ALA A 52 -40.13 28.65 20.08
CA ALA A 52 -38.98 27.98 19.45
C ALA A 52 -38.99 27.97 17.90
N LEU A 53 -40.10 28.32 17.23
CA LEU A 53 -40.19 28.18 15.76
C LEU A 53 -39.71 29.41 14.96
N ARG A 54 -39.40 30.54 15.60
CA ARG A 54 -38.94 31.78 14.92
C ARG A 54 -37.46 32.12 15.08
N LYS A 55 -36.67 31.25 15.72
CA LYS A 55 -35.20 31.40 15.81
C LYS A 55 -34.43 30.37 14.96
N ALA A 56 -35.13 29.48 14.26
CA ALA A 56 -34.53 28.45 13.40
C ALA A 56 -34.15 28.92 11.98
N LEU A 57 -34.39 30.20 11.64
CA LEU A 57 -34.08 30.79 10.32
C LEU A 57 -33.15 32.02 10.40
N GLY A 58 -32.44 32.22 11.51
CA GLY A 58 -31.53 33.36 11.71
C GLY A 58 -30.11 32.93 12.07
N HIS A 59 -29.37 32.39 11.09
CA HIS A 59 -27.91 32.27 11.18
C HIS A 59 -27.25 33.61 10.81
N GLU A 60 -27.32 34.58 11.72
CA GLU A 60 -26.26 35.60 11.83
C GLU A 60 -25.29 35.12 12.92
N GLY A 61 -24.08 34.79 12.50
CA GLY A 61 -23.04 34.24 13.35
C GLY A 61 -21.78 34.07 12.54
N VAL A 62 -21.15 35.20 12.23
CA VAL A 62 -19.83 35.33 11.61
C VAL A 62 -18.82 34.54 12.43
N SER A 63 -18.59 33.28 12.06
CA SER A 63 -17.47 32.51 12.57
C SER A 63 -16.24 33.00 11.84
N ALA A 64 -15.42 33.79 12.53
CA ALA A 64 -14.11 34.20 12.07
C ALA A 64 -13.29 32.97 11.69
N ALA A 65 -13.23 32.68 10.39
CA ALA A 65 -12.29 31.73 9.83
C ALA A 65 -10.90 32.28 10.16
N LYS A 66 -10.27 31.70 11.19
CA LYS A 66 -8.89 31.96 11.57
C LYS A 66 -8.05 31.64 10.33
N ALA A 67 -7.63 32.69 9.63
CA ALA A 67 -6.84 32.60 8.42
C ALA A 67 -5.68 31.64 8.68
N ALA A 68 -5.70 30.48 8.01
CA ALA A 68 -4.57 29.58 8.04
C ALA A 68 -3.35 30.40 7.58
N PRO A 69 -2.22 30.37 8.31
CA PRO A 69 -1.05 31.11 7.90
C PRO A 69 -0.71 30.66 6.48
N SER A 70 -0.71 31.62 5.56
CA SER A 70 -0.27 31.45 4.17
C SER A 70 1.22 31.13 4.20
N GLY A 71 1.54 29.89 4.57
CA GLY A 71 2.89 29.36 4.55
C GLY A 71 3.34 29.35 3.11
N VAL A 72 4.29 30.24 2.79
CA VAL A 72 5.01 30.21 1.54
C VAL A 72 5.59 28.80 1.43
N ALA A 73 5.02 27.98 0.55
CA ALA A 73 5.52 26.62 0.31
C ALA A 73 6.98 26.77 -0.14
N GLN A 74 7.91 26.43 0.75
CA GLN A 74 9.32 26.41 0.39
C GLN A 74 9.46 25.39 -0.71
N ARG A 75 9.77 25.86 -1.92
CA ARG A 75 10.09 24.97 -3.05
C ARG A 75 11.35 24.21 -2.66
N MET A 76 11.17 22.92 -2.37
CA MET A 76 12.27 22.01 -2.14
C MET A 76 13.20 22.03 -3.36
N GLY A 77 14.49 22.27 -3.12
CA GLY A 77 15.49 22.22 -4.19
C GLY A 77 15.60 20.81 -4.79
N PRO A 78 16.08 20.67 -6.03
CA PRO A 78 16.18 19.38 -6.71
C PRO A 78 16.97 18.33 -5.92
N THR A 79 18.06 18.74 -5.25
CA THR A 79 18.87 17.86 -4.40
C THR A 79 18.07 17.32 -3.21
N ALA A 80 17.35 18.18 -2.49
CA ALA A 80 16.56 17.76 -1.34
C ALA A 80 15.41 16.83 -1.76
N ARG A 81 14.82 17.06 -2.94
CA ARG A 81 13.82 16.16 -3.52
C ARG A 81 14.41 14.78 -3.82
N MET A 82 15.57 14.73 -4.47
CA MET A 82 16.25 13.48 -4.79
C MET A 82 16.63 12.69 -3.53
N THR A 83 17.13 13.36 -2.48
CA THR A 83 17.43 12.71 -1.19
C THR A 83 16.18 12.12 -0.55
N LEU A 84 15.06 12.86 -0.57
CA LEU A 84 13.79 12.37 -0.01
C LEU A 84 13.24 11.18 -0.80
N GLU A 85 13.33 11.22 -2.13
CA GLU A 85 12.92 10.10 -2.99
C GLU A 85 13.75 8.84 -2.65
N ALA A 86 15.07 8.96 -2.53
CA ALA A 86 15.93 7.85 -2.13
C ALA A 86 15.61 7.30 -0.71
N GLU A 87 15.27 8.16 0.25
CA GLU A 87 14.86 7.73 1.60
C GLU A 87 13.53 6.97 1.59
N ILE A 88 12.56 7.43 0.80
CA ILE A 88 11.27 6.75 0.63
C ILE A 88 11.48 5.38 0.00
N ASP A 89 12.27 5.30 -1.07
CA ASP A 89 12.55 4.06 -1.78
C ASP A 89 13.27 3.06 -0.85
N GLY A 90 14.24 3.53 -0.07
CA GLY A 90 14.92 2.71 0.94
C GLY A 90 13.99 2.17 2.04
N ARG A 91 13.05 3.00 2.54
CA ARG A 91 12.04 2.56 3.52
C ARG A 91 11.06 1.56 2.93
N LEU A 92 10.61 1.79 1.70
CA LEU A 92 9.68 0.88 1.02
C LEU A 92 10.33 -0.47 0.77
N ASN A 93 11.59 -0.50 0.34
CA ASN A 93 12.34 -1.74 0.15
C ASN A 93 12.49 -2.53 1.48
N ALA A 94 12.89 -1.85 2.56
CA ALA A 94 12.99 -2.48 3.87
C ALA A 94 11.63 -3.05 4.34
N THR A 95 10.55 -2.28 4.18
CA THR A 95 9.20 -2.71 4.53
C THR A 95 8.73 -3.87 3.66
N ALA A 96 9.04 -3.84 2.35
CA ALA A 96 8.72 -4.90 1.41
C ALA A 96 9.43 -6.21 1.79
N ARG A 97 10.70 -6.14 2.20
CA ARG A 97 11.45 -7.30 2.71
C ARG A 97 10.82 -7.90 3.96
N ASP A 98 10.44 -7.08 4.93
CA ASP A 98 9.82 -7.56 6.16
C ASP A 98 8.46 -8.22 5.87
N HIS A 99 7.67 -7.62 4.97
CA HIS A 99 6.41 -8.19 4.51
C HIS A 99 6.60 -9.45 3.67
N PHE A 100 7.66 -9.55 2.87
CA PHE A 100 7.98 -10.73 2.05
C PHE A 100 8.03 -11.99 2.91
N GLY A 101 8.73 -11.95 4.05
CA GLY A 101 8.85 -13.11 4.93
C GLY A 101 7.54 -13.51 5.60
N ALA A 102 6.53 -12.63 5.60
CA ALA A 102 5.22 -12.90 6.20
C ALA A 102 4.21 -13.45 5.20
N ILE A 103 4.49 -13.47 3.89
CA ILE A 103 3.59 -14.00 2.87
C ILE A 103 3.93 -15.50 2.68
N PRO A 104 3.06 -16.44 3.08
CA PRO A 104 3.33 -17.86 2.91
C PRO A 104 3.12 -18.24 1.44
N LEU A 105 4.17 -18.25 0.63
CA LEU A 105 4.05 -18.63 -0.79
C LEU A 105 3.62 -20.10 -0.98
N HIS A 106 3.89 -20.95 0.00
CA HIS A 106 3.44 -22.35 0.03
C HIS A 106 1.92 -22.50 0.21
N ASP A 107 1.23 -21.48 0.73
CA ASP A 107 -0.22 -21.49 0.87
C ASP A 107 -0.89 -21.03 -0.44
N TYR A 108 -1.13 -22.00 -1.32
CA TYR A 108 -1.79 -21.77 -2.60
C TYR A 108 -3.16 -21.07 -2.46
N GLN A 109 -3.90 -21.37 -1.39
CA GLN A 109 -5.21 -20.77 -1.18
C GLN A 109 -5.09 -19.27 -0.88
N ALA A 110 -4.06 -18.86 -0.13
CA ALA A 110 -3.74 -17.46 0.11
C ALA A 110 -3.35 -16.72 -1.19
N LEU A 111 -2.71 -17.42 -2.14
CA LEU A 111 -2.34 -16.86 -3.44
C LEU A 111 -3.53 -16.73 -4.41
N GLN A 112 -4.57 -17.54 -4.27
CA GLN A 112 -5.76 -17.44 -5.12
C GLN A 112 -6.58 -16.18 -4.83
N SER A 113 -6.67 -15.78 -3.55
CA SER A 113 -7.46 -14.63 -3.14
C SER A 113 -6.86 -13.30 -3.65
N GLY A 114 -7.62 -12.62 -4.51
CA GLY A 114 -7.20 -11.35 -5.11
C GLY A 114 -6.12 -11.49 -6.19
N SER A 115 -5.99 -12.66 -6.80
CA SER A 115 -5.16 -12.85 -7.98
C SER A 115 -5.75 -12.13 -9.19
N LEU A 116 -4.87 -11.52 -9.99
CA LEU A 116 -5.18 -10.86 -11.24
C LEU A 116 -4.89 -11.84 -12.38
N ASN A 117 -5.88 -12.10 -13.23
CA ASN A 117 -5.74 -13.02 -14.35
C ASN A 117 -5.14 -12.30 -15.55
N LEU A 118 -3.81 -12.37 -15.73
CA LEU A 118 -3.11 -11.74 -16.85
C LEU A 118 -3.35 -12.42 -18.21
N ARG A 119 -4.00 -13.59 -18.24
CA ARG A 119 -4.52 -14.17 -19.50
C ARG A 119 -5.73 -13.40 -20.02
N ASN A 120 -6.39 -12.60 -19.18
CA ASN A 120 -7.41 -11.66 -19.62
C ASN A 120 -6.73 -10.38 -20.15
N PRO A 121 -6.89 -10.04 -21.45
CA PRO A 121 -6.26 -8.86 -22.05
C PRO A 121 -6.69 -7.54 -21.38
N ASP A 122 -7.91 -7.46 -20.86
CA ASP A 122 -8.41 -6.25 -20.20
C ASP A 122 -7.69 -6.00 -18.87
N VAL A 123 -7.42 -7.07 -18.11
CA VAL A 123 -6.64 -6.98 -16.86
C VAL A 123 -5.18 -6.66 -17.20
N ARG A 124 -4.64 -7.33 -18.21
CA ARG A 124 -3.25 -7.20 -18.62
C ARG A 124 -2.90 -5.77 -19.04
N THR A 125 -3.75 -5.12 -19.85
CA THR A 125 -3.54 -3.74 -20.32
C THR A 125 -3.57 -2.69 -19.20
N GLN A 126 -4.11 -3.03 -18.03
CA GLN A 126 -4.11 -2.15 -16.86
C GLN A 126 -2.83 -2.24 -16.02
N LEU A 127 -2.00 -3.26 -16.25
CA LEU A 127 -0.80 -3.50 -15.45
C LEU A 127 0.45 -2.86 -16.07
N PRO A 128 1.42 -2.42 -15.26
CA PRO A 128 2.70 -1.93 -15.77
C PRO A 128 3.43 -2.98 -16.62
N ALA A 129 4.13 -2.54 -17.66
CA ALA A 129 4.87 -3.43 -18.57
C ALA A 129 5.85 -4.35 -17.83
N SER A 130 6.58 -3.83 -16.83
CA SER A 130 7.52 -4.62 -16.01
C SER A 130 6.87 -5.77 -15.23
N VAL A 131 5.63 -5.57 -14.76
CA VAL A 131 4.85 -6.63 -14.10
C VAL A 131 4.43 -7.68 -15.12
N GLN A 132 4.02 -7.26 -16.32
CA GLN A 132 3.67 -8.16 -17.42
C GLN A 132 4.89 -8.98 -17.88
N GLU A 133 6.04 -8.34 -18.06
CA GLU A 133 7.30 -9.00 -18.45
C GLU A 133 7.75 -10.02 -17.41
N SER A 134 7.64 -9.70 -16.12
CA SER A 134 7.94 -10.64 -15.04
C SER A 134 7.00 -11.83 -15.05
N TYR A 135 5.68 -11.59 -15.19
CA TYR A 135 4.69 -12.65 -15.31
C TYR A 135 4.98 -13.56 -16.51
N ASP A 136 5.22 -12.99 -17.70
CA ASP A 136 5.49 -13.76 -18.91
C ASP A 136 6.73 -14.62 -18.75
N TRP A 137 7.80 -14.06 -18.18
CA TRP A 137 9.04 -14.78 -17.96
C TRP A 137 8.84 -16.01 -17.06
N TYR A 138 8.14 -15.85 -15.93
CA TYR A 138 7.84 -16.98 -15.04
C TYR A 138 6.83 -17.93 -15.66
N PHE A 139 5.87 -17.41 -16.43
CA PHE A 139 4.86 -18.22 -17.09
C PHE A 139 5.50 -19.17 -18.10
N GLU A 140 6.37 -18.64 -18.97
CA GLU A 140 7.12 -19.42 -19.94
C GLU A 140 8.09 -20.40 -19.29
N THR A 141 8.69 -20.04 -18.15
CA THR A 141 9.73 -20.85 -17.51
C THR A 141 9.15 -21.94 -16.61
N ALA A 142 8.17 -21.62 -15.76
CA ALA A 142 7.62 -22.54 -14.76
C ALA A 142 6.28 -23.14 -15.20
N GLU A 143 5.27 -22.32 -15.50
CA GLU A 143 3.91 -22.82 -15.73
C GLU A 143 3.76 -23.52 -17.09
N ALA A 144 4.42 -23.03 -18.13
CA ALA A 144 4.39 -23.65 -19.46
C ALA A 144 5.16 -24.98 -19.52
N ASN A 145 6.12 -25.21 -18.62
CA ASN A 145 6.90 -26.44 -18.51
C ASN A 145 6.38 -27.40 -17.42
N ASP A 146 5.23 -27.10 -16.81
CA ASP A 146 4.62 -27.93 -15.76
C ASP A 146 5.53 -28.13 -14.53
N TRP A 147 6.25 -27.07 -14.12
CA TRP A 147 7.10 -27.09 -12.92
C TRP A 147 6.51 -26.31 -11.76
N GLY A 148 5.42 -25.59 -12.01
CA GLY A 148 4.93 -24.60 -11.09
C GLY A 148 3.76 -23.80 -11.61
N THR A 149 3.43 -22.76 -10.86
CA THR A 149 2.26 -21.93 -11.12
C THR A 149 2.59 -20.48 -10.85
N VAL A 150 2.15 -19.59 -11.75
CA VAL A 150 2.44 -18.16 -11.67
C VAL A 150 1.17 -17.36 -11.44
N ARG A 151 1.22 -16.45 -10.48
CA ARG A 151 0.09 -15.58 -10.13
C ARG A 151 0.58 -14.15 -9.99
N VAL A 152 -0.25 -13.20 -10.41
CA VAL A 152 -0.04 -11.79 -10.10
C VAL A 152 -1.07 -11.37 -9.06
N LEU A 153 -0.64 -10.66 -8.04
CA LEU A 153 -1.48 -10.22 -6.94
C LEU A 153 -1.26 -8.73 -6.70
N GLN A 154 -2.32 -8.04 -6.30
CA GLN A 154 -2.18 -6.73 -5.70
C GLN A 154 -2.19 -6.90 -4.18
N ARG A 155 -1.18 -6.35 -3.51
CA ARG A 155 -1.00 -6.44 -2.06
C ARG A 155 -0.73 -5.06 -1.46
N GLN A 156 -0.83 -5.01 -0.15
CA GLN A 156 -0.58 -3.81 0.64
C GLN A 156 0.68 -4.06 1.49
N VAL A 157 1.68 -3.20 1.35
CA VAL A 157 2.95 -3.23 2.10
C VAL A 157 3.06 -1.91 2.85
N GLY A 158 2.86 -1.94 4.16
CA GLY A 158 2.58 -0.73 4.93
C GLY A 158 1.39 0.05 4.35
N ASP A 159 1.62 1.31 3.98
CA ASP A 159 0.60 2.20 3.38
C ASP A 159 0.62 2.22 1.85
N GLU A 160 1.52 1.47 1.20
CA GLU A 160 1.67 1.44 -0.25
C GLU A 160 1.04 0.17 -0.86
N SER A 161 0.38 0.34 -2.00
CA SER A 161 -0.07 -0.79 -2.81
C SER A 161 1.07 -1.23 -3.72
N VAL A 162 1.25 -2.54 -3.86
CA VAL A 162 2.28 -3.15 -4.69
C VAL A 162 1.67 -4.25 -5.55
N TYR A 163 2.29 -4.50 -6.70
CA TYR A 163 2.07 -5.72 -7.46
C TYR A 163 3.11 -6.76 -7.04
N MET A 164 2.66 -8.00 -6.92
CA MET A 164 3.48 -9.16 -6.60
C MET A 164 3.28 -10.20 -7.69
N VAL A 165 4.37 -10.60 -8.36
CA VAL A 165 4.39 -11.78 -9.22
C VAL A 165 4.93 -12.92 -8.37
N ALA A 166 4.08 -13.86 -8.02
CA ALA A 166 4.42 -15.02 -7.19
C ALA A 166 4.43 -16.28 -8.05
N THR A 167 5.47 -17.08 -7.90
CA THR A 167 5.68 -18.34 -8.60
C THR A 167 5.89 -19.44 -7.57
N THR A 168 4.99 -20.42 -7.54
CA THR A 168 5.22 -21.67 -6.81
C THR A 168 5.88 -22.67 -7.74
N THR A 169 6.68 -23.57 -7.19
CA THR A 169 7.10 -24.79 -7.91
C THR A 169 6.40 -26.01 -7.32
N ASP A 170 6.52 -27.16 -7.97
CA ASP A 170 6.07 -28.45 -7.41
C ASP A 170 6.91 -28.91 -6.23
N GLY A 171 8.08 -28.31 -6.04
CA GLY A 171 8.95 -28.52 -4.89
C GLY A 171 8.69 -27.53 -3.76
N SER A 172 9.68 -27.42 -2.87
CA SER A 172 9.67 -26.48 -1.74
C SER A 172 10.02 -25.04 -2.13
N ASP A 173 10.44 -24.83 -3.39
CA ASP A 173 10.92 -23.54 -3.88
C ASP A 173 9.78 -22.65 -4.34
N HIS A 174 9.81 -21.41 -3.88
CA HIS A 174 8.87 -20.38 -4.30
C HIS A 174 9.63 -19.09 -4.58
N TYR A 175 9.20 -18.38 -5.60
CA TYR A 175 9.81 -17.12 -6.04
C TYR A 175 8.77 -16.03 -6.01
N MET A 176 9.20 -14.80 -5.72
CA MET A 176 8.36 -13.65 -6.02
C MET A 176 9.16 -12.42 -6.42
N GLU A 177 8.51 -11.56 -7.18
CA GLU A 177 8.99 -10.22 -7.52
C GLU A 177 7.93 -9.18 -7.12
N LEU A 178 8.38 -8.11 -6.47
CA LEU A 178 7.56 -7.01 -6.01
C LEU A 178 7.80 -5.75 -6.85
N PHE A 179 6.71 -5.06 -7.18
CA PHE A 179 6.70 -3.84 -7.97
C PHE A 179 5.80 -2.79 -7.33
N GLU A 180 6.17 -1.53 -7.46
CA GLU A 180 5.25 -0.43 -7.24
C GLU A 180 4.05 -0.51 -8.22
N VAL A 181 2.96 0.17 -7.89
CA VAL A 181 1.82 0.35 -8.82
C VAL A 181 2.20 1.00 -10.15
N ARG A 182 3.33 1.72 -10.19
CA ARG A 182 3.88 2.33 -11.42
C ARG A 182 4.79 1.38 -12.21
N GLY A 183 5.06 0.20 -11.68
CA GLY A 183 5.95 -0.81 -12.28
C GLY A 183 7.42 -0.67 -11.91
N ALA A 184 7.80 0.26 -11.05
CA ALA A 184 9.18 0.30 -10.54
C ALA A 184 9.43 -0.92 -9.65
N PRO A 185 10.52 -1.67 -9.84
CA PRO A 185 10.79 -2.83 -9.02
C PRO A 185 11.22 -2.45 -7.61
N LEU A 186 10.75 -3.25 -6.65
CA LEU A 186 11.06 -3.09 -5.22
C LEU A 186 12.02 -4.16 -4.72
N GLY A 187 11.97 -5.35 -5.32
CA GLY A 187 12.86 -6.45 -4.99
C GLY A 187 12.30 -7.79 -5.45
N SER A 188 13.13 -8.82 -5.34
CA SER A 188 12.79 -10.20 -5.61
C SER A 188 13.29 -11.09 -4.49
N GLY A 189 12.65 -12.21 -4.25
CA GLY A 189 13.16 -13.17 -3.28
C GLY A 189 12.71 -14.60 -3.53
N GLN A 190 13.38 -15.51 -2.84
CA GLN A 190 13.08 -16.94 -2.82
C GLN A 190 12.64 -17.32 -1.40
N GLN A 191 11.62 -18.18 -1.33
CA GLN A 191 11.30 -18.94 -0.14
C GLN A 191 11.56 -20.42 -0.40
N MET A 192 12.11 -21.11 0.60
CA MET A 192 12.27 -22.57 0.63
C MET A 192 11.68 -23.07 1.94
N ASP A 193 10.77 -24.04 1.88
CA ASP A 193 10.06 -24.58 3.06
C ASP A 193 9.35 -23.50 3.90
N GLY A 194 8.90 -22.43 3.24
CA GLY A 194 8.25 -21.29 3.88
C GLY A 194 9.18 -20.27 4.54
N GLU A 195 10.50 -20.47 4.47
CA GLU A 195 11.50 -19.52 4.97
C GLU A 195 12.12 -18.71 3.83
N THR A 196 12.33 -17.40 4.04
CA THR A 196 13.04 -16.55 3.09
C THR A 196 14.52 -16.92 3.02
N THR A 197 14.95 -17.57 1.95
CA THR A 197 16.34 -17.95 1.73
C THR A 197 17.13 -16.87 1.01
N GLN A 198 16.47 -16.11 0.14
CA GLN A 198 17.11 -15.04 -0.62
C GLN A 198 16.19 -13.82 -0.72
N TRP A 199 16.79 -12.63 -0.59
CA TRP A 199 16.17 -11.35 -0.91
C TRP A 199 17.18 -10.49 -1.67
N ASP A 200 16.76 -9.99 -2.81
CA ASP A 200 17.51 -9.11 -3.67
C ASP A 200 16.73 -7.80 -3.87
N ALA A 201 17.34 -6.70 -3.44
CA ALA A 201 16.80 -5.35 -3.60
C ALA A 201 16.89 -4.86 -5.05
N ASN A 202 17.75 -5.46 -5.87
CA ASN A 202 18.02 -5.11 -7.26
C ASN A 202 17.44 -6.18 -8.21
N GLN A 203 16.10 -6.29 -8.25
CA GLN A 203 15.32 -7.22 -9.07
C GLN A 203 16.10 -7.96 -10.19
N GLY A 204 16.12 -9.29 -10.12
CA GLY A 204 16.61 -10.14 -11.20
C GLY A 204 17.45 -11.33 -10.73
N ASP A 205 18.00 -11.29 -9.52
CA ASP A 205 18.81 -12.41 -9.02
C ASP A 205 17.98 -13.69 -8.85
N CYS A 206 16.70 -13.56 -8.53
CA CYS A 206 15.81 -14.73 -8.45
C CYS A 206 15.56 -15.39 -9.82
N ARG A 207 15.65 -14.64 -10.92
CA ARG A 207 15.52 -15.21 -12.26
C ARG A 207 16.73 -16.06 -12.64
N GLN A 208 17.92 -15.61 -12.27
CA GLN A 208 19.17 -16.32 -12.53
C GLN A 208 19.18 -17.73 -11.93
N HIS A 209 18.50 -17.95 -10.80
CA HIS A 209 18.39 -19.27 -10.17
C HIS A 209 17.61 -20.28 -10.99
N LEU A 210 16.72 -19.81 -11.87
CA LEU A 210 15.89 -20.67 -12.71
C LEU A 210 16.45 -20.82 -14.14
N GLU A 211 17.46 -20.04 -14.53
CA GLU A 211 18.10 -20.16 -15.85
C GLU A 211 18.61 -21.58 -16.16
N PRO A 212 19.18 -22.36 -15.22
CA PRO A 212 19.62 -23.73 -15.50
C PRO A 212 18.50 -24.70 -15.89
N TYR A 213 17.25 -24.33 -15.66
CA TYR A 213 16.10 -25.18 -15.95
C TYR A 213 15.52 -24.91 -17.34
N ARG A 214 15.77 -23.76 -17.99
CA ARG A 214 15.30 -23.47 -19.37
C ARG A 214 15.96 -24.37 -20.43
#